data_AF-A0A9X3CIU3-F1
#
_entry.id   AF-A0A9X3CIU3-F1
#
_cell.length_a   1.000
_cell.length_b   1.000
_cell.length_c   1.000
_cell.angle_alpha   90.00
_cell.angle_beta   90.00
_cell.angle_gamma   90.00
#
_symmetry.space_group_name_H-M   'P 1'
#
loop_
_entity.id
_entity.type
_entity.pdbx_description
1 polymer ?
#
loop_
_entity_poly.entity_id
_entity_poly.type
_entity_poly.pdbx_seq_one_letter_code
_entity_poly.pdbx_strand_id
1 'polypeptide(L)'
;MEHRNNSIWYKLRLLVCWIFNLSPIFHISRDKGFDSITQLTELRFSILTLPWGDKHIYLLSYNKEKGFELFSVLKLSDLQPSRNQEELEECKKKFLELDDDADGLKSQLRIEFLKHKHADCQNSMNTLNNKVNSYVAIALVYAGLCTFLFKSIHNLPVSTISVVIWVIFTLSVIFLVNVLVLLRRYLQVKASIKSMFMSFKESPDWQKLAEGIYIDWLKSREEQVAAATLVLNIEKYFIRSIILSTLLLIITTLQPYSWQAKEPLHSSNKSTAEFILLNGEGNFSPQELLRLSKAISPDKKVIFIYSSSNTLGKTTTDFAITALKLTGQNSTIELSDNVFDTKMLIASMEEQK
;
A
#
# COMPACT_ATOMS: atom_id res chain seq x y z
N MET A 1 -30.26 -6.20 25.82
CA MET A 1 -30.03 -4.76 25.55
C MET A 1 -29.72 -4.60 24.07
N GLU A 2 -30.75 -4.55 23.24
CA GLU A 2 -30.62 -4.79 21.80
C GLU A 2 -31.55 -3.86 21.01
N HIS A 3 -31.44 -2.54 21.22
CA HIS A 3 -32.30 -1.57 20.51
C HIS A 3 -31.65 -0.19 20.29
N ARG A 4 -30.35 -0.14 19.91
CA ARG A 4 -29.70 1.14 19.55
C ARG A 4 -28.77 1.10 18.34
N ASN A 5 -28.92 0.11 17.46
CA ASN A 5 -28.00 -0.12 16.33
C ASN A 5 -28.39 0.57 15.00
N ASN A 6 -29.59 1.19 14.91
CA ASN A 6 -30.11 1.75 13.65
C ASN A 6 -30.15 3.29 13.57
N SER A 7 -29.62 4.01 14.56
CA SER A 7 -29.56 5.47 14.48
C SER A 7 -28.52 5.93 13.45
N ILE A 8 -28.87 6.89 12.60
CA ILE A 8 -27.93 7.55 11.67
C ILE A 8 -26.69 8.06 12.43
N TRP A 9 -26.87 8.55 13.66
CA TRP A 9 -25.78 8.98 14.53
C TRP A 9 -24.81 7.87 14.92
N TYR A 10 -25.30 6.63 15.08
CA TYR A 10 -24.44 5.48 15.35
C TYR A 10 -23.56 5.16 14.14
N LYS A 11 -24.15 5.15 12.94
CA LYS A 11 -23.42 4.92 11.69
C LYS A 11 -22.39 6.02 11.42
N LEU A 12 -22.74 7.28 11.67
CA LEU A 12 -21.82 8.40 11.52
C LEU A 12 -20.63 8.30 12.48
N ARG A 13 -20.88 7.98 13.75
CA ARG A 13 -19.80 7.76 14.73
C ARG A 13 -18.90 6.59 14.33
N LEU A 14 -19.48 5.51 13.83
CA LEU A 14 -18.72 4.35 13.36
C LEU A 14 -17.85 4.70 12.15
N LEU A 15 -18.36 5.51 11.22
CA LEU A 15 -17.61 6.02 10.08
C LEU A 15 -16.43 6.90 10.51
N VAL A 16 -16.66 7.82 11.47
CA VAL A 16 -15.58 8.66 12.03
C VAL A 16 -14.51 7.78 12.67
N CYS A 17 -14.90 6.79 13.47
CA CYS A 17 -13.96 5.86 14.07
C CYS A 17 -13.18 5.07 13.00
N TRP A 18 -13.84 4.68 11.90
CA TRP A 18 -13.20 3.98 10.79
C TRP A 18 -12.16 4.84 10.07
N ILE A 19 -12.40 6.15 9.92
CA ILE A 19 -11.41 7.10 9.38
C ILE A 19 -10.18 7.17 10.30
N PHE A 20 -10.38 7.32 11.61
CA PHE A 20 -9.27 7.32 12.56
C PHE A 20 -8.54 5.98 12.64
N ASN A 21 -9.22 4.86 12.38
CA ASN A 21 -8.62 3.54 12.31
C ASN A 21 -7.75 3.34 11.06
N LEU A 22 -7.99 4.11 9.99
CA LEU A 22 -7.13 4.12 8.81
C LEU A 22 -5.84 4.92 9.05
N SER A 23 -5.88 5.90 9.93
CA SER A 23 -4.71 6.71 10.26
C SER A 23 -3.79 5.98 11.25
N PRO A 24 -2.47 5.99 11.05
CA PRO A 24 -1.51 5.52 12.05
C PRO A 24 -1.37 6.53 13.19
N ILE A 25 -1.75 7.80 12.96
CA ILE A 25 -1.69 8.89 13.95
C ILE A 25 -3.11 9.16 14.48
N PHE A 26 -3.27 9.26 15.80
CA PHE A 26 -4.58 9.33 16.47
C PHE A 26 -5.49 8.17 16.08
N HIS A 27 -4.97 6.98 16.26
CA HIS A 27 -5.57 5.75 15.87
C HIS A 27 -6.62 5.27 16.87
N ILE A 28 -7.78 4.85 16.37
CA ILE A 28 -8.83 4.20 17.15
C ILE A 28 -8.93 2.75 16.68
N SER A 29 -8.97 1.80 17.62
CA SER A 29 -9.10 0.37 17.30
C SER A 29 -9.88 -0.38 18.37
N ARG A 30 -10.11 -1.67 18.14
CA ARG A 30 -10.62 -2.62 19.13
C ARG A 30 -9.72 -3.85 19.17
N ASP A 31 -9.27 -4.21 20.37
CA ASP A 31 -8.37 -5.35 20.56
C ASP A 31 -9.02 -6.67 20.14
N LYS A 32 -10.28 -6.91 20.52
CA LYS A 32 -11.04 -8.12 20.15
C LYS A 32 -11.22 -8.30 18.63
N GLY A 33 -11.20 -7.20 17.87
CA GLY A 33 -11.32 -7.21 16.43
C GLY A 33 -9.97 -7.23 15.69
N PHE A 34 -8.85 -7.37 16.41
CA PHE A 34 -7.49 -7.22 15.88
C PHE A 34 -7.37 -5.97 14.99
N ASP A 35 -7.43 -4.79 15.61
CA ASP A 35 -7.38 -3.51 14.90
C ASP A 35 -8.61 -3.23 13.98
N SER A 36 -9.76 -3.87 14.23
CA SER A 36 -10.98 -3.67 13.42
C SER A 36 -12.12 -3.08 14.24
N ILE A 37 -12.77 -2.04 13.71
CA ILE A 37 -13.90 -1.39 14.36
C ILE A 37 -15.21 -1.96 13.81
N THR A 38 -15.78 -2.90 14.55
CA THR A 38 -17.12 -3.46 14.26
C THR A 38 -18.20 -2.87 15.15
N GLN A 39 -17.81 -2.36 16.33
CA GLN A 39 -18.71 -1.84 17.36
C GLN A 39 -18.04 -0.66 18.08
N LEU A 40 -18.85 0.23 18.66
CA LEU A 40 -18.38 1.41 19.42
C LEU A 40 -18.02 1.10 20.89
N THR A 41 -18.03 -0.17 21.28
CA THR A 41 -17.67 -0.62 22.63
C THR A 41 -16.21 -1.06 22.69
N GLU A 42 -15.57 -0.86 23.84
CA GLU A 42 -14.18 -1.32 24.11
C GLU A 42 -13.14 -0.74 23.13
N LEU A 43 -13.25 0.56 22.83
CA LEU A 43 -12.32 1.25 21.95
C LEU A 43 -10.98 1.50 22.65
N ARG A 44 -9.89 1.22 21.95
CA ARG A 44 -8.52 1.63 22.27
C ARG A 44 -8.18 2.87 21.46
N PHE A 45 -7.68 3.89 22.15
CA PHE A 45 -7.14 5.10 21.54
C PHE A 45 -5.63 5.01 21.56
N SER A 46 -4.94 5.41 20.50
CA SER A 46 -3.47 5.36 20.43
C SER A 46 -2.94 6.54 19.64
N ILE A 47 -1.84 7.14 20.07
CA ILE A 47 -1.26 8.27 19.36
C ILE A 47 -0.58 7.80 18.08
N LEU A 48 0.17 6.69 18.15
CA LEU A 48 0.85 6.12 16.99
C LEU A 48 0.69 4.60 16.95
N THR A 49 0.39 4.07 15.78
CA THR A 49 0.26 2.63 15.55
C THR A 49 1.00 2.18 14.31
N LEU A 50 1.60 1.00 14.40
CA LEU A 50 2.27 0.37 13.28
C LEU A 50 1.81 -1.09 13.16
N PRO A 51 1.09 -1.45 12.09
CA PRO A 51 0.79 -2.84 11.79
C PRO A 51 2.05 -3.53 11.25
N TRP A 52 2.35 -4.72 11.79
CA TRP A 52 3.48 -5.54 11.34
C TRP A 52 3.10 -7.03 11.33
N GLY A 53 2.58 -7.49 10.20
CA GLY A 53 2.09 -8.84 10.01
C GLY A 53 0.98 -9.19 10.98
N ASP A 54 1.26 -10.17 11.84
CA ASP A 54 0.38 -10.65 12.91
C ASP A 54 0.49 -9.85 14.20
N LYS A 55 1.19 -8.72 14.20
CA LYS A 55 1.41 -7.88 15.38
C LYS A 55 0.94 -6.46 15.10
N HIS A 56 0.34 -5.84 16.10
CA HIS A 56 0.12 -4.40 16.13
C HIS A 56 0.94 -3.80 17.25
N ILE A 57 1.77 -2.82 16.90
CA ILE A 57 2.56 -2.07 17.85
C ILE A 57 1.83 -0.75 18.08
N TYR A 58 1.45 -0.51 19.33
CA TYR A 58 0.79 0.71 19.77
C TYR A 58 1.75 1.51 20.66
N LEU A 59 1.85 2.79 20.38
CA LEU A 59 2.60 3.77 21.17
C LEU A 59 1.60 4.76 21.77
N LEU A 60 1.75 5.01 23.07
CA LEU A 60 0.89 5.90 23.86
C LEU A 60 -0.58 5.56 23.65
N SER A 61 -0.99 4.43 24.23
CA SER A 61 -2.33 3.85 24.08
C SER A 61 -3.15 3.93 25.35
N TYR A 62 -4.46 4.06 25.22
CA TYR A 62 -5.42 4.01 26.31
C TYR A 62 -6.54 3.02 25.96
N ASN A 63 -6.77 2.05 26.84
CA ASN A 63 -7.89 1.11 26.76
C ASN A 63 -8.66 1.16 28.08
N LYS A 64 -10.00 1.14 28.04
CA LYS A 64 -10.86 1.14 29.22
C LYS A 64 -10.57 -0.03 30.18
N GLU A 65 -10.16 -1.18 29.66
CA GLU A 65 -9.87 -2.37 30.48
C GLU A 65 -8.46 -2.34 31.10
N LYS A 66 -7.46 -1.84 30.37
CA LYS A 66 -6.04 -1.90 30.77
C LYS A 66 -5.47 -0.56 31.28
N GLY A 67 -6.22 0.53 31.14
CA GLY A 67 -5.74 1.88 31.44
C GLY A 67 -4.81 2.43 30.36
N PHE A 68 -3.90 3.31 30.79
CA PHE A 68 -2.91 3.96 29.92
C PHE A 68 -1.62 3.13 29.84
N GLU A 69 -1.16 2.86 28.62
CA GLU A 69 0.03 2.07 28.32
C GLU A 69 0.94 2.85 27.34
N LEU A 70 2.19 3.10 27.73
CA LEU A 70 3.17 3.79 26.88
C LEU A 70 3.52 2.99 25.61
N PHE A 71 3.61 1.67 25.76
CA PHE A 71 3.95 0.74 24.69
C PHE A 71 3.15 -0.54 24.88
N SER A 72 2.41 -0.94 23.86
CA SER A 72 1.69 -2.22 23.88
C SER A 72 1.78 -2.93 22.53
N VAL A 73 1.88 -4.25 22.58
CA VAL A 73 1.93 -5.09 21.37
C VAL A 73 0.77 -6.07 21.45
N LEU A 74 -0.10 -6.02 20.45
CA LEU A 74 -1.19 -6.99 20.28
C LEU A 74 -0.76 -8.01 19.24
N LYS A 75 -0.64 -9.30 19.61
CA LYS A 75 -0.37 -10.37 18.67
C LYS A 75 -1.65 -11.10 18.32
N LEU A 76 -1.74 -11.60 17.09
CA LEU A 76 -2.90 -12.37 16.64
C LEU A 76 -3.05 -13.67 17.44
N SER A 77 -1.93 -14.26 17.88
CA SER A 77 -1.90 -15.44 18.75
C SER A 77 -2.60 -15.22 20.09
N ASP A 78 -2.64 -13.98 20.58
CA ASP A 78 -3.21 -13.67 21.89
C ASP A 78 -4.75 -13.67 21.83
N LEU A 79 -5.32 -13.49 20.63
CA LEU A 79 -6.77 -13.53 20.38
C LEU A 79 -7.27 -14.93 20.01
N GLN A 80 -6.37 -15.79 19.53
CA GLN A 80 -6.63 -17.19 19.20
C GLN A 80 -5.54 -18.06 19.82
N PRO A 81 -5.53 -18.21 21.16
CA PRO A 81 -4.64 -19.16 21.79
C PRO A 81 -4.95 -20.55 21.24
N SER A 82 -3.91 -21.26 20.78
CA SER A 82 -4.02 -22.69 20.50
C SER A 82 -4.39 -23.39 21.80
N ARG A 83 -5.18 -24.46 21.71
CA ARG A 83 -5.56 -25.22 22.91
C ARG A 83 -4.32 -25.71 23.63
N ASN A 84 -4.32 -25.55 24.94
CA ASN A 84 -3.26 -26.11 25.77
C ASN A 84 -3.36 -27.64 25.81
N GLN A 85 -2.26 -28.30 26.15
CA GLN A 85 -2.22 -29.76 26.23
C GLN A 85 -3.25 -30.31 27.23
N GLU A 86 -3.53 -29.59 28.32
CA GLU A 86 -4.58 -29.94 29.29
C GLU A 86 -5.99 -29.90 28.70
N GLU A 87 -6.30 -28.88 27.88
CA GLU A 87 -7.59 -28.77 27.20
C GLU A 87 -7.76 -29.86 26.13
N LEU A 88 -6.67 -30.23 25.46
CA LEU A 88 -6.65 -31.32 24.49
C LEU A 88 -6.92 -32.67 25.18
N GLU A 89 -6.29 -32.91 26.33
CA GLU A 89 -6.51 -34.10 27.15
C GLU A 89 -7.93 -34.13 27.73
N GLU A 90 -8.52 -32.98 28.08
CA GLU A 90 -9.93 -32.91 28.49
C GLU A 90 -10.87 -33.26 27.34
N CYS A 91 -10.64 -32.72 26.13
CA CYS A 91 -11.40 -33.08 24.94
C CYS A 91 -11.27 -34.58 24.62
N LYS A 92 -10.07 -35.15 24.80
CA LYS A 92 -9.81 -36.57 24.63
C LYS A 92 -10.58 -37.42 25.66
N LYS A 93 -10.56 -37.05 26.94
CA LYS A 93 -11.34 -37.73 27.99
C LYS A 93 -12.84 -37.70 27.69
N LYS A 94 -13.39 -36.53 27.35
CA LYS A 94 -14.80 -36.38 26.94
C LYS A 94 -15.15 -37.23 25.72
N PHE A 95 -14.22 -37.40 24.78
CA PHE A 95 -14.44 -38.25 23.62
C PHE A 95 -14.47 -39.74 24.00
N LEU A 96 -13.62 -40.17 24.93
CA LEU A 96 -13.57 -41.55 25.42
C LEU A 96 -14.74 -41.92 26.34
N GLU A 97 -15.35 -40.94 27.01
CA GLU A 97 -16.58 -41.10 27.80
C GLU A 97 -17.83 -41.40 26.94
N LEU A 98 -17.74 -41.27 25.62
CA LEU A 98 -18.86 -41.57 24.73
C LEU A 98 -19.06 -43.08 24.57
N ASP A 99 -20.22 -43.58 25.02
CA ASP A 99 -20.64 -45.00 24.91
C ASP A 99 -20.29 -45.62 23.56
N ASP A 100 -19.56 -46.73 23.58
CA ASP A 100 -19.29 -47.55 22.40
C ASP A 100 -20.02 -48.89 22.51
N ASP A 101 -20.43 -49.42 21.36
CA ASP A 101 -21.08 -50.72 21.33
C ASP A 101 -20.02 -51.82 21.37
N ALA A 102 -20.36 -53.00 21.90
CA ALA A 102 -19.43 -54.15 21.96
C ALA A 102 -18.84 -54.54 20.59
N ASP A 103 -19.57 -54.24 19.50
CA ASP A 103 -19.17 -54.51 18.12
C ASP A 103 -18.39 -53.35 17.46
N GLY A 104 -18.19 -52.22 18.15
CA GLY A 104 -17.45 -51.05 17.64
C GLY A 104 -18.12 -50.29 16.48
N LEU A 105 -19.38 -50.60 16.16
CA LEU A 105 -20.17 -49.98 15.08
C LEU A 105 -20.33 -48.46 15.28
N LYS A 106 -20.55 -48.01 16.53
CA LYS A 106 -20.58 -46.58 16.87
C LYS A 106 -19.24 -45.89 16.63
N SER A 107 -18.13 -46.50 17.03
CA SER A 107 -16.79 -45.98 16.71
C SER A 107 -16.52 -45.91 15.21
N GLN A 108 -16.98 -46.88 14.41
CA GLN A 108 -16.87 -46.81 12.94
C GLN A 108 -17.69 -45.65 12.35
N LEU A 109 -18.94 -45.45 12.80
CA LEU A 109 -19.75 -44.31 12.36
C LEU A 109 -19.12 -42.96 12.75
N ARG A 110 -18.52 -42.87 13.95
CA ARG A 110 -17.76 -41.69 14.39
C ARG A 110 -16.56 -41.45 13.48
N ILE A 111 -15.84 -42.48 13.09
CA ILE A 111 -14.71 -42.37 12.15
C ILE A 111 -15.18 -41.81 10.80
N GLU A 112 -16.28 -42.31 10.24
CA GLU A 112 -16.83 -41.80 8.98
C GLU A 112 -17.24 -40.33 9.09
N PHE A 113 -17.93 -39.97 10.17
CA PHE A 113 -18.30 -38.58 10.44
C PHE A 113 -17.06 -37.67 10.55
N LEU A 114 -16.03 -38.09 11.29
CA LEU A 114 -14.80 -37.32 11.45
C LEU A 114 -14.02 -37.20 10.15
N LYS A 115 -14.00 -38.24 9.31
CA LYS A 115 -13.43 -38.17 7.95
C LYS A 115 -14.16 -37.14 7.10
N HIS A 116 -15.49 -37.10 7.14
CA HIS A 116 -16.26 -36.07 6.45
C HIS A 116 -15.89 -34.67 6.97
N LYS A 117 -15.84 -34.48 8.28
CA LYS A 117 -15.45 -33.19 8.88
C LYS A 117 -14.03 -32.77 8.55
N HIS A 118 -13.11 -33.72 8.47
CA HIS A 118 -11.73 -33.44 8.05
C HIS A 118 -11.68 -33.04 6.56
N ALA A 119 -12.45 -33.71 5.70
CA ALA A 119 -12.57 -33.33 4.29
C ALA A 119 -13.15 -31.91 4.12
N ASP A 120 -14.15 -31.53 4.93
CA ASP A 120 -14.70 -30.17 4.95
C ASP A 120 -13.61 -29.13 5.31
N CYS A 121 -12.80 -29.41 6.34
CA CYS A 121 -11.67 -28.55 6.72
C CYS A 121 -10.66 -28.41 5.58
N GLN A 122 -10.32 -29.52 4.91
CA GLN A 122 -9.39 -29.51 3.78
C GLN A 122 -9.94 -28.71 2.59
N ASN A 123 -11.23 -28.86 2.26
CA ASN A 123 -11.89 -28.10 1.19
C ASN A 123 -11.89 -26.59 1.48
N SER A 124 -12.13 -26.21 2.74
CA SER A 124 -12.04 -24.81 3.15
C SER A 124 -10.61 -24.30 3.05
N MET A 125 -9.62 -25.08 3.47
CA MET A 125 -8.20 -24.72 3.34
C MET A 125 -7.81 -24.51 1.87
N ASN A 126 -8.25 -25.39 0.96
CA ASN A 126 -8.04 -25.24 -0.48
C ASN A 126 -8.66 -23.95 -1.02
N THR A 127 -9.86 -23.60 -0.53
CA THR A 127 -10.53 -22.33 -0.89
C THR A 127 -9.72 -21.12 -0.42
N LEU A 128 -9.21 -21.15 0.81
CA LEU A 128 -8.34 -20.09 1.35
C LEU A 128 -7.03 -19.97 0.56
N ASN A 129 -6.41 -21.10 0.20
CA ASN A 129 -5.21 -21.12 -0.64
C ASN A 129 -5.45 -20.48 -2.01
N ASN A 130 -6.60 -20.76 -2.64
CA ASN A 130 -6.95 -20.14 -3.91
C ASN A 130 -7.12 -18.62 -3.79
N LYS A 131 -7.77 -18.15 -2.70
CA LYS A 131 -7.85 -16.71 -2.39
C LYS A 131 -6.47 -16.08 -2.21
N VAL A 132 -5.59 -16.71 -1.43
CA VAL A 132 -4.23 -16.20 -1.20
C VAL A 132 -3.43 -16.12 -2.49
N ASN A 133 -3.50 -17.14 -3.36
CA ASN A 133 -2.87 -17.11 -4.67
C ASN A 133 -3.40 -15.94 -5.52
N SER A 134 -4.70 -15.68 -5.46
CA SER A 134 -5.31 -14.52 -6.12
C SER A 134 -4.77 -13.20 -5.55
N TYR A 135 -4.66 -13.07 -4.21
CA TYR A 135 -4.08 -11.88 -3.58
C TYR A 135 -2.61 -11.67 -3.91
N VAL A 136 -1.81 -12.74 -4.05
CA VAL A 136 -0.41 -12.65 -4.52
C VAL A 136 -0.36 -12.05 -5.93
N ALA A 137 -1.21 -12.53 -6.85
CA ALA A 137 -1.27 -12.01 -8.21
C ALA A 137 -1.71 -10.53 -8.24
N ILE A 138 -2.73 -10.16 -7.46
CA ILE A 138 -3.18 -8.76 -7.39
C ILE A 138 -2.09 -7.87 -6.77
N ALA A 139 -1.38 -8.33 -5.73
CA ALA A 139 -0.30 -7.57 -5.11
C ALA A 139 0.84 -7.26 -6.11
N LEU A 140 1.13 -8.19 -7.03
CA LEU A 140 2.14 -7.98 -8.08
C LEU A 140 1.73 -6.88 -9.06
N VAL A 141 0.49 -6.91 -9.55
CA VAL A 141 -0.06 -5.85 -10.44
C VAL A 141 -0.08 -4.51 -9.69
N TYR A 142 -0.50 -4.55 -8.43
CA TYR A 142 -0.60 -3.38 -7.58
C TYR A 142 0.75 -2.73 -7.27
N ALA A 143 1.84 -3.50 -7.21
CA ALA A 143 3.19 -2.94 -7.12
C ALA A 143 3.52 -2.04 -8.34
N GLY A 144 3.07 -2.42 -9.55
CA GLY A 144 3.18 -1.58 -10.75
C GLY A 144 2.36 -0.29 -10.67
N LEU A 145 1.18 -0.33 -10.04
CA LEU A 145 0.42 0.88 -9.76
C LEU A 145 1.16 1.80 -8.77
N CYS A 146 1.77 1.23 -7.72
CA CYS A 146 2.56 2.01 -6.75
C CYS A 146 3.76 2.70 -7.40
N THR A 147 4.46 2.07 -8.35
CA THR A 147 5.59 2.71 -9.06
C THR A 147 5.11 3.85 -9.98
N PHE A 148 3.97 3.67 -10.66
CA PHE A 148 3.34 4.77 -11.40
C PHE A 148 2.99 5.94 -10.50
N LEU A 149 2.29 5.70 -9.38
CA LEU A 149 1.92 6.73 -8.42
C LEU A 149 3.15 7.44 -7.86
N PHE A 150 4.20 6.70 -7.51
CA PHE A 150 5.48 7.27 -7.06
C PHE A 150 6.05 8.25 -8.09
N LYS A 151 6.12 7.86 -9.37
CA LYS A 151 6.63 8.72 -10.44
C LYS A 151 5.79 9.99 -10.61
N SER A 152 4.47 9.87 -10.53
CA SER A 152 3.55 11.01 -10.64
C SER A 152 3.71 11.99 -9.48
N ILE A 153 3.87 11.47 -8.25
CA ILE A 153 4.03 12.28 -7.03
C ILE A 153 5.42 12.93 -6.96
N HIS A 154 6.47 12.24 -7.42
CA HIS A 154 7.84 12.77 -7.42
C HIS A 154 8.00 14.04 -8.28
N ASN A 155 7.19 14.19 -9.33
CA ASN A 155 7.24 15.36 -10.20
C ASN A 155 6.53 16.59 -9.63
N LEU A 156 5.91 16.49 -8.45
CA LEU A 156 5.18 17.59 -7.83
C LEU A 156 6.12 18.62 -7.20
N PRO A 157 5.84 19.93 -7.35
CA PRO A 157 6.56 20.95 -6.62
C PRO A 157 6.37 20.77 -5.11
N VAL A 158 7.40 21.12 -4.34
CA VAL A 158 7.34 21.07 -2.88
C VAL A 158 6.32 22.09 -2.38
N SER A 159 5.24 21.59 -1.80
CA SER A 159 4.13 22.37 -1.26
C SER A 159 3.46 21.58 -0.14
N THR A 160 2.66 22.23 0.70
CA THR A 160 1.89 21.55 1.76
C THR A 160 1.01 20.44 1.20
N ILE A 161 0.44 20.63 0.00
CA ILE A 161 -0.40 19.64 -0.68
C ILE A 161 0.46 18.43 -1.10
N SER A 162 1.65 18.67 -1.65
CA SER A 162 2.59 17.60 -2.01
C SER A 162 3.00 16.77 -0.77
N VAL A 163 3.22 17.41 0.38
CA VAL A 163 3.50 16.70 1.64
C VAL A 163 2.32 15.79 2.05
N VAL A 164 1.08 16.29 1.98
CA VAL A 164 -0.12 15.49 2.30
C VAL A 164 -0.25 14.29 1.34
N ILE A 165 0.00 14.49 0.05
CA ILE A 165 -0.01 13.42 -0.96
C ILE A 165 1.05 12.35 -0.63
N TRP A 166 2.26 12.77 -0.26
CA TRP A 166 3.33 11.87 0.17
C TRP A 166 2.96 11.07 1.42
N VAL A 167 2.29 11.68 2.40
CA VAL A 167 1.81 10.98 3.60
C VAL A 167 0.78 9.91 3.23
N ILE A 168 -0.19 10.24 2.39
CA ILE A 168 -1.21 9.28 1.92
C ILE A 168 -0.56 8.13 1.14
N PHE A 169 0.41 8.44 0.28
CA PHE A 169 1.16 7.43 -0.47
C PHE A 169 1.96 6.51 0.45
N THR A 170 2.68 7.08 1.40
CA THR A 170 3.46 6.32 2.39
C THR A 170 2.56 5.40 3.20
N LEU A 171 1.39 5.88 3.63
CA LEU A 171 0.41 5.06 4.36
C LEU A 171 -0.11 3.89 3.51
N SER A 172 -0.42 4.15 2.22
CA SER A 172 -0.79 3.09 1.28
C SER A 172 0.31 2.04 1.15
N VAL A 173 1.57 2.46 1.02
CA VAL A 173 2.73 1.54 0.94
C VAL A 173 2.90 0.74 2.23
N ILE A 174 2.73 1.35 3.41
CA ILE A 174 2.79 0.63 4.70
C ILE A 174 1.76 -0.50 4.73
N PHE A 175 0.52 -0.25 4.30
CA PHE A 175 -0.51 -1.29 4.24
C PHE A 175 -0.17 -2.39 3.23
N LEU A 176 0.38 -2.03 2.06
CA LEU A 176 0.84 -3.02 1.09
C LEU A 176 1.99 -3.89 1.64
N VAL A 177 2.98 -3.28 2.29
CA VAL A 177 4.07 -4.03 2.93
C VAL A 177 3.52 -4.97 3.98
N ASN A 178 2.55 -4.52 4.78
CA ASN A 178 1.89 -5.37 5.78
C ASN A 178 1.18 -6.58 5.14
N VAL A 179 0.51 -6.38 4.01
CA VAL A 179 -0.09 -7.46 3.21
C VAL A 179 0.97 -8.47 2.79
N LEU A 180 2.12 -8.01 2.25
CA LEU A 180 3.19 -8.90 1.80
C LEU A 180 3.76 -9.72 2.96
N VAL A 181 3.91 -9.12 4.15
CA VAL A 181 4.35 -9.83 5.36
C VAL A 181 3.33 -10.90 5.77
N LEU A 182 2.03 -10.59 5.74
CA LEU A 182 0.95 -11.55 6.03
C LEU A 182 0.89 -12.69 5.02
N LEU A 183 1.00 -12.38 3.72
CA LEU A 183 1.05 -13.38 2.64
C LEU A 183 2.24 -14.31 2.82
N ARG A 184 3.43 -13.76 3.08
CA ARG A 184 4.63 -14.55 3.36
C ARG A 184 4.41 -15.49 4.55
N ARG A 185 3.81 -14.99 5.63
CA ARG A 185 3.52 -15.79 6.82
C ARG A 185 2.50 -16.89 6.53
N TYR A 186 1.48 -16.62 5.73
CA TYR A 186 0.50 -17.63 5.33
C TYR A 186 1.16 -18.75 4.51
N LEU A 187 2.05 -18.39 3.58
CA LEU A 187 2.75 -19.33 2.70
C LEU A 187 3.88 -20.10 3.40
N GLN A 188 4.31 -19.68 4.60
CA GLN A 188 5.27 -20.44 5.38
C GLN A 188 4.63 -21.76 5.82
N VAL A 189 5.11 -22.85 5.21
CA VAL A 189 4.68 -24.22 5.52
C VAL A 189 4.95 -24.50 7.00
N LYS A 190 3.88 -24.68 7.78
CA LYS A 190 3.99 -25.27 9.12
C LYS A 190 4.06 -26.78 8.95
N ALA A 191 5.15 -27.40 9.39
CA ALA A 191 5.22 -28.85 9.51
C ALA A 191 4.24 -29.27 10.61
N SER A 192 3.06 -29.79 10.24
CA SER A 192 2.14 -30.37 11.20
C SER A 192 2.55 -31.80 11.51
N ILE A 193 2.67 -32.11 12.81
CA ILE A 193 2.90 -33.48 13.29
C ILE A 193 1.59 -34.24 13.05
N LYS A 194 1.54 -35.04 11.98
CA LYS A 194 0.45 -35.99 11.73
C LYS A 194 0.58 -37.18 12.68
N SER A 195 -0.53 -37.68 13.19
CA SER A 195 -0.52 -38.90 14.00
C SER A 195 0.02 -40.07 13.18
N MET A 196 1.02 -40.78 13.71
CA MET A 196 1.56 -41.99 13.09
C MET A 196 0.67 -43.18 13.45
N PHE A 197 -0.12 -43.66 12.50
CA PHE A 197 -1.01 -44.82 12.67
C PHE A 197 -0.28 -46.18 12.59
N MET A 198 1.03 -46.20 12.85
CA MET A 198 1.86 -47.39 12.65
C MET A 198 1.44 -48.55 13.58
N SER A 199 0.85 -48.23 14.75
CA SER A 199 0.38 -49.20 15.76
C SER A 199 -0.96 -49.88 15.44
N PHE A 200 -1.68 -49.47 14.40
CA PHE A 200 -3.01 -50.03 14.06
C PHE A 200 -2.95 -51.21 13.08
N LYS A 201 -1.77 -51.55 12.56
CA LYS A 201 -1.62 -52.58 11.54
C LYS A 201 -1.74 -54.01 12.07
N GLU A 202 -1.62 -54.20 13.39
CA GLU A 202 -1.52 -55.52 14.04
C GLU A 202 -2.75 -55.89 14.88
N SER A 203 -3.46 -54.91 15.49
CA SER A 203 -4.72 -55.14 16.23
C SER A 203 -5.61 -53.89 16.22
N PRO A 204 -6.79 -53.89 15.56
CA PRO A 204 -7.61 -52.69 15.40
C PRO A 204 -8.43 -52.40 16.67
N ASP A 205 -8.00 -51.39 17.43
CA ASP A 205 -8.81 -50.74 18.46
C ASP A 205 -9.56 -49.56 17.82
N TRP A 206 -10.82 -49.80 17.41
CA TRP A 206 -11.62 -48.80 16.70
C TRP A 206 -11.85 -47.53 17.51
N GLN A 207 -11.89 -47.63 18.84
CA GLN A 207 -12.07 -46.48 19.73
C GLN A 207 -10.81 -45.60 19.76
N LYS A 208 -9.62 -46.20 19.87
CA LYS A 208 -8.35 -45.45 19.76
C LYS A 208 -8.12 -44.86 18.37
N LEU A 209 -8.58 -45.53 17.31
CA LEU A 209 -8.49 -45.00 15.95
C LEU A 209 -9.39 -43.77 15.80
N ALA A 210 -10.63 -43.85 16.29
CA ALA A 210 -11.56 -42.73 16.30
C ALA A 210 -11.00 -41.54 17.11
N GLU A 211 -10.34 -41.82 18.24
CA GLU A 211 -9.67 -40.82 19.06
C GLU A 211 -8.54 -40.11 18.28
N GLY A 212 -7.64 -40.86 17.64
CA GLY A 212 -6.54 -40.28 16.86
C GLY A 212 -7.05 -39.38 15.71
N ILE A 213 -8.07 -39.84 15.00
CA ILE A 213 -8.73 -39.07 13.93
C ILE A 213 -9.43 -37.82 14.48
N TYR A 214 -10.04 -37.91 15.68
CA TYR A 214 -10.67 -36.77 16.35
C TYR A 214 -9.65 -35.68 16.69
N ILE A 215 -8.49 -36.05 17.23
CA ILE A 215 -7.40 -35.11 17.53
C ILE A 215 -6.86 -34.46 16.25
N ASP A 216 -6.65 -35.25 15.19
CA ASP A 216 -6.17 -34.73 13.90
C ASP A 216 -7.19 -33.76 13.28
N TRP A 217 -8.49 -34.05 13.36
CA TRP A 217 -9.55 -33.14 12.94
C TRP A 217 -9.53 -31.83 13.75
N LEU A 218 -9.38 -31.92 15.07
CA LEU A 218 -9.39 -30.77 15.96
C LEU A 218 -8.21 -29.83 15.68
N LYS A 219 -7.01 -30.37 15.45
CA LYS A 219 -5.84 -29.60 14.99
C LYS A 219 -6.07 -28.97 13.61
N SER A 220 -6.61 -29.75 12.65
CA SER A 220 -6.91 -29.23 11.31
C SER A 220 -7.90 -28.06 11.35
N ARG A 221 -8.91 -28.12 12.24
CA ARG A 221 -9.86 -27.03 12.46
C ARG A 221 -9.19 -25.78 13.03
N GLU A 222 -8.27 -25.92 13.99
CA GLU A 222 -7.52 -24.79 14.53
C GLU A 222 -6.63 -24.14 13.48
N GLU A 223 -5.93 -24.95 12.66
CA GLU A 223 -5.16 -24.46 11.52
C GLU A 223 -6.04 -23.71 10.52
N GLN A 224 -7.22 -24.24 10.20
CA GLN A 224 -8.20 -23.60 9.33
C GLN A 224 -8.66 -22.24 9.88
N VAL A 225 -8.96 -22.14 11.18
CA VAL A 225 -9.37 -20.88 11.81
C VAL A 225 -8.24 -19.86 11.78
N ALA A 226 -7.01 -20.28 12.11
CA ALA A 226 -5.84 -19.41 12.04
C ALA A 226 -5.57 -18.91 10.61
N ALA A 227 -5.67 -19.80 9.62
CA ALA A 227 -5.53 -19.48 8.20
C ALA A 227 -6.60 -18.49 7.74
N ALA A 228 -7.87 -18.73 8.07
CA ALA A 228 -8.98 -17.82 7.74
C ALA A 228 -8.77 -16.43 8.36
N THR A 229 -8.27 -16.38 9.60
CA THR A 229 -8.00 -15.12 10.30
C THR A 229 -6.86 -14.33 9.64
N LEU A 230 -5.82 -15.00 9.16
CA LEU A 230 -4.77 -14.36 8.35
C LEU A 230 -5.35 -13.82 7.03
N VAL A 231 -6.19 -14.59 6.34
CA VAL A 231 -6.84 -14.16 5.08
C VAL A 231 -7.72 -12.93 5.29
N LEU A 232 -8.52 -12.89 6.36
CA LEU A 232 -9.34 -11.71 6.69
C LEU A 232 -8.49 -10.47 6.95
N ASN A 233 -7.33 -10.62 7.59
CA ASN A 233 -6.39 -9.52 7.79
C ASN A 233 -5.74 -9.07 6.48
N ILE A 234 -5.35 -10.01 5.61
CA ILE A 234 -4.87 -9.72 4.26
C ILE A 234 -5.92 -8.87 3.53
N GLU A 235 -7.17 -9.34 3.45
CA GLU A 235 -8.29 -8.64 2.82
C GLU A 235 -8.45 -7.21 3.38
N LYS A 236 -8.45 -7.07 4.71
CA LYS A 236 -8.57 -5.79 5.40
C LYS A 236 -7.50 -4.78 5.00
N TYR A 237 -6.21 -5.13 5.07
CA TYR A 237 -5.13 -4.20 4.70
C TYR A 237 -5.08 -3.94 3.20
N PHE A 238 -5.44 -4.94 2.40
CA PHE A 238 -5.52 -4.80 0.95
C PHE A 238 -6.55 -3.75 0.55
N ILE A 239 -7.76 -3.84 1.09
CA ILE A 239 -8.85 -2.87 0.86
C ILE A 239 -8.42 -1.47 1.30
N ARG A 240 -7.82 -1.33 2.49
CA ARG A 240 -7.30 -0.04 2.99
C ARG A 240 -6.30 0.57 2.01
N SER A 241 -5.34 -0.22 1.53
CA SER A 241 -4.33 0.22 0.57
C SER A 241 -4.95 0.64 -0.76
N ILE A 242 -5.85 -0.18 -1.33
CA ILE A 242 -6.50 0.11 -2.61
C ILE A 242 -7.32 1.41 -2.54
N ILE A 243 -8.05 1.65 -1.45
CA ILE A 243 -8.85 2.87 -1.28
C ILE A 243 -7.94 4.11 -1.32
N LEU A 244 -6.84 4.10 -0.57
CA LEU A 244 -5.88 5.21 -0.56
C LEU A 244 -5.22 5.41 -1.92
N SER A 245 -4.80 4.34 -2.59
CA SER A 245 -4.21 4.42 -3.94
C SER A 245 -5.20 4.88 -5.00
N THR A 246 -6.46 4.48 -4.92
CA THR A 246 -7.51 4.95 -5.84
C THR A 246 -7.73 6.45 -5.67
N LEU A 247 -7.77 6.93 -4.43
CA LEU A 247 -7.84 8.36 -4.14
C LEU A 247 -6.64 9.12 -4.73
N LEU A 248 -5.42 8.60 -4.54
CA LEU A 248 -4.20 9.17 -5.12
C LEU A 248 -4.23 9.18 -6.64
N LEU A 249 -4.73 8.11 -7.26
CA LEU A 249 -4.86 8.02 -8.70
C LEU A 249 -5.78 9.12 -9.22
N ILE A 250 -6.94 9.33 -8.59
CA ILE A 250 -7.87 10.40 -8.96
C ILE A 250 -7.20 11.79 -8.79
N ILE A 251 -6.49 12.01 -7.68
CA ILE A 251 -5.82 13.30 -7.43
C ILE A 251 -4.74 13.57 -8.48
N THR A 252 -3.91 12.57 -8.79
CA THR A 252 -2.79 12.71 -9.74
C THR A 252 -3.25 12.82 -11.19
N THR A 253 -4.40 12.22 -11.57
CA THR A 253 -4.95 12.32 -12.93
C THR A 253 -5.75 13.60 -13.16
N LEU A 254 -6.45 14.11 -12.14
CA LEU A 254 -7.21 15.36 -12.22
C LEU A 254 -6.34 16.61 -11.99
N GLN A 255 -5.05 16.42 -11.81
CA GLN A 255 -4.14 17.50 -11.47
C GLN A 255 -4.05 18.52 -12.63
N PRO A 256 -4.22 19.82 -12.35
CA PRO A 256 -4.10 20.84 -13.39
C PRO A 256 -2.67 20.87 -13.94
N TYR A 257 -2.56 20.97 -15.26
CA TYR A 257 -1.29 21.01 -16.00
C TYR A 257 -0.31 22.07 -15.46
N SER A 258 -0.83 23.16 -14.86
CA SER A 258 -0.05 24.22 -14.24
C SER A 258 0.86 23.75 -13.09
N TRP A 259 0.57 22.64 -12.42
CA TRP A 259 1.43 22.08 -11.38
C TRP A 259 2.54 21.17 -11.92
N GLN A 260 2.49 20.78 -13.20
CA GLN A 260 3.54 20.00 -13.86
C GLN A 260 4.57 20.91 -14.57
N ALA A 261 4.27 22.19 -14.72
CA ALA A 261 5.21 23.18 -15.20
C ALA A 261 6.28 23.42 -14.13
N LYS A 262 7.43 22.75 -14.27
CA LYS A 262 8.65 23.16 -13.56
C LYS A 262 8.96 24.60 -13.98
N GLU A 263 8.79 25.56 -13.09
CA GLU A 263 9.51 26.82 -13.24
C GLU A 263 11.01 26.50 -13.13
N PRO A 264 11.83 26.85 -14.13
CA PRO A 264 13.26 26.62 -14.04
C PRO A 264 13.86 27.45 -12.91
N LEU A 265 14.81 26.81 -12.24
CA LEU A 265 15.62 27.28 -11.12
C LEU A 265 16.20 28.69 -11.36
N HIS A 266 16.01 29.58 -10.38
CA HIS A 266 16.82 30.77 -10.07
C HIS A 266 17.49 31.53 -11.24
N SER A 267 16.89 32.66 -11.67
CA SER A 267 17.65 33.77 -12.25
C SER A 267 18.36 34.55 -11.13
N SER A 268 19.57 34.10 -10.78
CA SER A 268 20.50 34.89 -10.00
C SER A 268 21.07 36.01 -10.89
N ASN A 269 20.75 37.26 -10.57
CA ASN A 269 21.53 38.48 -10.84
C ASN A 269 22.27 38.56 -12.18
N LYS A 270 21.60 39.16 -13.18
CA LYS A 270 22.13 40.22 -14.06
C LYS A 270 20.96 40.76 -14.89
N SER A 271 21.05 42.01 -15.32
CA SER A 271 20.02 42.79 -16.03
C SER A 271 19.66 42.30 -17.44
N THR A 272 19.90 41.02 -17.73
CA THR A 272 19.73 40.36 -19.02
C THR A 272 18.74 39.20 -18.85
N ALA A 273 17.56 39.32 -19.45
CA ALA A 273 16.58 38.24 -19.48
C ALA A 273 17.07 37.17 -20.47
N GLU A 274 17.39 35.98 -19.98
CA GLU A 274 17.83 34.83 -20.79
C GLU A 274 16.67 33.86 -21.01
N PHE A 275 16.52 33.39 -22.25
CA PHE A 275 15.48 32.47 -22.71
C PHE A 275 16.13 31.29 -23.41
N ILE A 276 15.85 30.06 -22.98
CA ILE A 276 16.44 28.85 -23.58
C ILE A 276 15.48 28.31 -24.64
N LEU A 277 15.80 28.51 -25.91
CA LEU A 277 14.93 28.11 -27.04
C LEU A 277 15.14 26.65 -27.45
N LEU A 278 16.37 26.14 -27.31
CA LEU A 278 16.71 24.72 -27.43
C LEU A 278 17.40 24.26 -26.16
N ASN A 279 16.88 23.20 -25.54
CA ASN A 279 17.53 22.58 -24.39
C ASN A 279 18.74 21.72 -24.82
N GLY A 280 19.50 21.20 -23.86
CA GLY A 280 20.67 20.35 -24.13
C GLY A 280 20.38 19.03 -24.84
N GLU A 281 19.12 18.63 -24.93
CA GLU A 281 18.67 17.46 -25.68
C GLU A 281 18.32 17.79 -27.14
N GLY A 282 18.31 19.08 -27.52
CA GLY A 282 17.92 19.57 -28.84
C GLY A 282 16.41 19.78 -29.03
N ASN A 283 15.63 19.76 -27.94
CA ASN A 283 14.18 19.96 -27.99
C ASN A 283 13.84 21.46 -27.96
N PHE A 284 13.01 21.87 -28.93
CA PHE A 284 12.51 23.25 -29.04
C PHE A 284 11.43 23.54 -27.99
N SER A 285 11.50 24.73 -27.37
CA SER A 285 10.50 25.20 -26.40
C SER A 285 9.62 26.32 -26.97
N PRO A 286 8.38 26.01 -27.43
CA PRO A 286 7.44 27.02 -27.89
C PRO A 286 7.04 28.03 -26.79
N GLN A 287 7.08 27.59 -25.53
CA GLN A 287 6.74 28.43 -24.38
C GLN A 287 7.79 29.52 -24.13
N GLU A 288 9.06 29.19 -24.29
CA GLU A 288 10.16 30.15 -24.17
C GLU A 288 10.17 31.13 -25.34
N LEU A 289 9.84 30.68 -26.57
CA LEU A 289 9.65 31.58 -27.70
C LEU A 289 8.51 32.60 -27.45
N LEU A 290 7.39 32.15 -26.86
CA LEU A 290 6.28 33.03 -26.50
C LEU A 290 6.65 34.01 -25.36
N ARG A 291 7.49 33.59 -24.41
CA ARG A 291 8.01 34.48 -23.36
C ARG A 291 8.93 35.53 -23.95
N LEU A 292 9.83 35.14 -24.85
CA LEU A 292 10.68 36.05 -25.61
C LEU A 292 9.83 37.05 -26.41
N SER A 293 8.79 36.59 -27.11
CA SER A 293 7.91 37.47 -27.90
C SER A 293 7.22 38.55 -27.07
N LYS A 294 6.89 38.24 -25.81
CA LYS A 294 6.28 39.18 -24.86
C LYS A 294 7.29 40.13 -24.24
N ALA A 295 8.55 39.72 -24.14
CA ALA A 295 9.62 40.51 -23.56
C ALA A 295 10.23 41.51 -24.56
N ILE A 296 10.11 41.26 -25.87
CA ILE A 296 10.61 42.15 -26.92
C ILE A 296 10.01 43.55 -26.78
N SER A 297 10.89 44.55 -26.73
CA SER A 297 10.57 45.98 -26.71
C SER A 297 11.46 46.69 -27.74
N PRO A 298 11.01 47.79 -28.36
CA PRO A 298 11.76 48.46 -29.44
C PRO A 298 13.15 48.97 -29.02
N ASP A 299 13.36 49.15 -27.72
CA ASP A 299 14.55 49.66 -27.04
C ASP A 299 15.53 48.56 -26.57
N LYS A 300 15.23 47.30 -26.88
CA LYS A 300 16.06 46.14 -26.49
C LYS A 300 16.51 45.31 -27.68
N LYS A 301 17.77 44.89 -27.62
CA LYS A 301 18.44 44.05 -28.60
C LYS A 301 18.39 42.59 -28.15
N VAL A 302 18.02 41.68 -29.06
CA VAL A 302 18.00 40.24 -28.80
C VAL A 302 19.30 39.61 -29.29
N ILE A 303 20.04 38.95 -28.42
CA ILE A 303 21.30 38.27 -28.74
C ILE A 303 21.05 36.77 -28.71
N PHE A 304 21.25 36.09 -29.84
CA PHE A 304 21.18 34.63 -29.94
C PHE A 304 22.59 34.05 -29.77
N ILE A 305 22.75 33.14 -28.80
CA ILE A 305 24.01 32.50 -28.44
C ILE A 305 23.89 31.00 -28.71
N TYR A 306 24.71 30.48 -29.62
CA TYR A 306 24.82 29.04 -29.89
C TYR A 306 26.23 28.65 -30.39
N SER A 307 26.57 27.36 -30.30
CA SER A 307 27.86 26.83 -30.81
C SER A 307 27.91 26.90 -32.34
N SER A 308 29.09 27.19 -32.90
CA SER A 308 29.29 27.23 -34.36
C SER A 308 28.95 25.90 -35.06
N SER A 309 29.03 24.79 -34.33
CA SER A 309 28.69 23.44 -34.79
C SER A 309 27.19 23.09 -34.72
N ASN A 310 26.34 23.96 -34.14
CA ASN A 310 24.92 23.71 -33.92
C ASN A 310 24.06 24.09 -35.13
N THR A 311 23.92 23.18 -36.10
CA THR A 311 23.08 23.37 -37.30
C THR A 311 21.60 23.57 -36.99
N LEU A 312 21.10 22.91 -35.94
CA LEU A 312 19.74 23.05 -35.45
C LEU A 312 19.53 24.45 -34.83
N GLY A 313 20.46 24.90 -34.00
CA GLY A 313 20.46 26.23 -33.39
C GLY A 313 20.43 27.35 -34.41
N LYS A 314 21.17 27.22 -35.52
CA LYS A 314 21.10 28.15 -36.65
C LYS A 314 19.70 28.19 -37.26
N THR A 315 19.13 27.03 -37.57
CA THR A 315 17.79 26.92 -38.19
C THR A 315 16.70 27.48 -37.28
N THR A 316 16.78 27.21 -35.98
CA THR A 316 15.84 27.73 -34.97
C THR A 316 15.98 29.23 -34.78
N THR A 317 17.20 29.77 -34.88
CA THR A 317 17.45 31.22 -34.83
C THR A 317 16.83 31.92 -36.04
N ASP A 318 17.02 31.40 -37.25
CA ASP A 318 16.41 31.94 -38.48
C ASP A 318 14.88 31.92 -38.40
N PHE A 319 14.31 30.84 -37.85
CA PHE A 319 12.89 30.74 -37.58
C PHE A 319 12.42 31.79 -36.56
N ALA A 320 13.12 31.95 -35.43
CA ALA A 320 12.75 32.91 -34.39
C ALA A 320 12.82 34.36 -34.90
N ILE A 321 13.87 34.72 -35.65
CA ILE A 321 14.02 36.05 -36.27
C ILE A 321 12.85 36.33 -37.21
N THR A 322 12.50 35.35 -38.04
CA THR A 322 11.39 35.47 -38.99
C THR A 322 10.04 35.57 -38.29
N ALA A 323 9.78 34.69 -37.32
CA ALA A 323 8.50 34.62 -36.59
C ALA A 323 8.25 35.89 -35.75
N LEU A 324 9.30 36.47 -35.18
CA LEU A 324 9.23 37.65 -34.32
C LEU A 324 9.46 38.97 -35.07
N LYS A 325 9.67 38.92 -36.40
CA LYS A 325 9.96 40.07 -37.26
C LYS A 325 11.11 40.94 -36.71
N LEU A 326 12.15 40.29 -36.19
CA LEU A 326 13.34 40.99 -35.69
C LEU A 326 14.12 41.53 -36.90
N THR A 327 14.13 42.85 -37.09
CA THR A 327 14.99 43.51 -38.08
C THR A 327 16.43 43.37 -37.66
N GLY A 328 17.37 43.28 -38.61
CA GLY A 328 18.80 43.02 -38.31
C GLY A 328 19.50 44.04 -37.40
N GLN A 329 18.85 45.16 -37.04
CA GLN A 329 19.33 46.11 -36.03
C GLN A 329 18.93 45.72 -34.59
N ASN A 330 17.89 44.91 -34.43
CA ASN A 330 17.32 44.49 -33.15
C ASN A 330 17.72 43.05 -32.75
N SER A 331 18.49 42.37 -33.60
CA SER A 331 19.04 41.04 -33.31
C SER A 331 20.53 40.95 -33.61
N THR A 332 21.26 40.15 -32.83
CA THR A 332 22.66 39.81 -33.11
C THR A 332 22.90 38.35 -32.78
N ILE A 333 23.77 37.71 -33.56
CA ILE A 333 24.15 36.32 -33.38
C ILE A 333 25.57 36.30 -32.83
N GLU A 334 25.74 35.73 -31.65
CA GLU A 334 27.04 35.47 -31.05
C GLU A 334 27.32 33.96 -31.06
N LEU A 335 28.43 33.58 -31.69
CA LEU A 335 28.87 32.20 -31.69
C LEU A 335 29.80 31.98 -30.51
N SER A 336 29.47 31.04 -29.63
CA SER A 336 30.29 30.68 -28.48
C SER A 336 30.51 29.17 -28.44
N ASP A 337 31.75 28.77 -28.72
CA ASP A 337 32.17 27.37 -28.62
C ASP A 337 32.46 26.94 -27.17
N ASN A 338 32.35 27.88 -26.22
CA ASN A 338 32.52 27.63 -24.78
C ASN A 338 31.22 27.19 -24.08
N VAL A 339 30.08 27.15 -24.78
CA VAL A 339 28.84 26.60 -24.22
C VAL A 339 29.02 25.09 -24.13
N PHE A 340 29.05 24.55 -22.90
CA PHE A 340 29.31 23.14 -22.58
C PHE A 340 28.37 22.13 -23.27
N ASP A 341 27.32 22.61 -23.95
CA ASP A 341 26.35 21.80 -24.68
C ASP A 341 26.23 22.28 -26.13
N THR A 342 26.71 21.47 -27.07
CA THR A 342 26.75 21.79 -28.51
C THR A 342 25.37 21.85 -29.16
N LYS A 343 24.30 21.49 -28.44
CA LYS A 343 22.92 21.50 -28.95
C LYS A 343 22.06 22.65 -28.41
N MET A 344 22.55 23.38 -27.42
CA MET A 344 21.80 24.44 -26.74
C MET A 344 21.75 25.74 -27.58
N LEU A 345 20.63 26.47 -27.48
CA LEU A 345 20.43 27.81 -28.04
C LEU A 345 19.80 28.71 -26.97
N ILE A 346 20.48 29.81 -26.66
CA ILE A 346 20.04 30.81 -25.68
C ILE A 346 19.75 32.12 -26.41
N ALA A 347 18.63 32.76 -26.11
CA ALA A 347 18.33 34.12 -26.51
C ALA A 347 18.42 35.02 -25.27
N SER A 348 19.23 36.06 -25.31
CA SER A 348 19.40 37.04 -24.24
C SER A 348 18.93 38.42 -24.70
N MET A 349 18.48 39.27 -23.77
CA MET A 349 18.06 40.64 -24.05
C MET A 349 19.01 41.65 -23.42
N GLU A 350 19.55 42.56 -24.23
CA GLU A 350 20.40 43.67 -23.80
C GLU A 350 19.76 45.03 -24.15
N GLU A 351 19.93 46.04 -23.30
CA GLU A 351 19.47 47.40 -23.60
C GLU A 351 20.34 48.05 -24.68
N GLN A 352 19.72 48.71 -25.67
CA GLN A 352 20.47 49.56 -26.59
C GLN A 352 21.00 50.79 -25.82
N LYS A 353 22.33 50.94 -25.73
CA LYS A 353 22.98 52.16 -25.24
C LYS A 353 23.15 53.20 -26.34
#